data_AF-A0A846WRH5-F1
#
_entry.id   AF-A0A846WRH5-F1
#
_cell.length_a   1.000
_cell.length_b   1.000
_cell.length_c   1.000
_cell.angle_alpha   90.00
_cell.angle_beta   90.00
_cell.angle_gamma   90.00
#
_symmetry.space_group_name_H-M   'P 1'
#
loop_
_entity.id
_entity.type
_entity.pdbx_description
1 polymer ?
#
loop_
_entity_poly.entity_id
_entity_poly.type
_entity_poly.pdbx_seq_one_letter_code
_entity_poly.pdbx_strand_id
1 'polypeptide(L)' 'MSRMLFVEDLVPGDRIALDGIRAVVRKQVPHGTDQRLVELAHSSDDRSELILKSGSKVEVY' A
#
# COMPACT_ATOMS: atom_id res chain seq x y z
N MET A 1 -2.83 16.11 5.50
CA MET A 1 -3.81 16.33 4.41
C MET A 1 -3.71 15.09 3.55
N SER A 2 -4.77 14.28 3.46
CA SER A 2 -4.69 13.03 2.71
C SER A 2 -4.83 13.26 1.21
N ARG A 3 -4.19 12.42 0.41
CA ARG A 3 -4.29 12.41 -1.06
C ARG A 3 -4.58 10.99 -1.54
N MET A 4 -5.30 10.88 -2.66
CA MET A 4 -5.55 9.59 -3.31
C MET A 4 -4.45 9.34 -4.34
N LEU A 5 -3.71 8.25 -4.20
CA LEU A 5 -2.74 7.78 -5.20
C LEU A 5 -3.22 6.47 -5.81
N PHE A 6 -2.80 6.19 -7.04
CA PHE A 6 -2.92 4.83 -7.56
C PHE A 6 -1.94 3.92 -6.84
N VAL A 7 -2.28 2.62 -6.74
CA VAL A 7 -1.42 1.65 -6.07
C VAL A 7 -0.04 1.54 -6.74
N GLU A 8 0.04 1.82 -8.05
CA GLU A 8 1.28 1.88 -8.83
C GLU A 8 2.22 3.00 -8.39
N ASP A 9 1.65 4.09 -7.88
CA ASP A 9 2.37 5.31 -7.51
C ASP A 9 2.81 5.32 -6.04
N LEU A 10 2.46 4.28 -5.27
CA LEU A 10 2.87 4.13 -3.88
C LEU A 10 4.38 3.95 -3.78
N VAL A 11 5.02 4.75 -2.94
CA VAL A 11 6.46 4.68 -2.69
C VAL A 11 6.74 4.25 -1.25
N PRO A 12 7.89 3.60 -0.99
CA PRO A 12 8.32 3.32 0.38
C PRO A 12 8.32 4.58 1.25
N GLY A 13 7.66 4.52 2.40
CA GLY A 13 7.47 5.64 3.32
C GLY A 13 6.09 6.29 3.27
N ASP A 14 5.29 6.04 2.22
CA ASP A 14 3.90 6.48 2.17
C ASP A 14 3.10 5.83 3.31
N ARG A 15 2.32 6.64 4.03
CA ARG A 15 1.42 6.14 5.07
C ARG A 15 0.03 6.02 4.48
N ILE A 16 -0.53 4.83 4.54
CA ILE A 16 -1.83 4.51 3.93
C ILE A 16 -2.84 4.05 4.96
N ALA A 17 -4.12 4.31 4.67
CA ALA A 17 -5.24 3.71 5.36
C ALA A 17 -5.97 2.78 4.39
N LEU A 18 -6.01 1.48 4.71
CA LEU A 18 -6.70 0.48 3.90
C LEU A 18 -7.47 -0.46 4.81
N ASP A 19 -8.76 -0.66 4.57
CA ASP A 19 -9.63 -1.57 5.34
C ASP A 19 -9.55 -1.39 6.87
N GLY A 20 -9.39 -0.14 7.32
CA GLY A 20 -9.24 0.21 8.74
C GLY A 20 -7.83 0.03 9.30
N ILE A 21 -6.90 -0.52 8.52
CA ILE A 21 -5.49 -0.67 8.87
C ILE A 21 -4.73 0.60 8.47
N ARG A 22 -3.93 1.13 9.40
CA ARG A 22 -3.01 2.23 9.17
C ARG A 22 -1.60 1.68 9.10
N ALA A 23 -0.93 1.85 7.97
CA ALA A 23 0.38 1.26 7.76
C ALA A 23 1.30 2.14 6.91
N VAL A 24 2.58 1.82 6.94
CA VAL A 24 3.62 2.43 6.10
C VAL A 24 3.99 1.46 4.99
N VAL A 25 3.94 1.93 3.75
CA VAL A 25 4.42 1.19 2.58
C VAL A 25 5.93 0.98 2.72
N ARG A 26 6.37 -0.27 2.63
CA ARG A 26 7.79 -0.62 2.61
C ARG A 26 8.28 -0.90 1.20
N LYS A 27 7.44 -1.57 0.43
CA LYS A 27 7.74 -2.00 -0.92
C LYS A 27 6.45 -2.29 -1.65
N GLN A 28 6.49 -2.05 -2.94
CA GLN A 28 5.41 -2.37 -3.84
C GLN A 28 6.03 -2.90 -5.12
N VAL A 29 5.48 -4.00 -5.64
CA VAL A 29 5.99 -4.65 -6.85
C VAL A 29 4.83 -5.20 -7.69
N PRO A 30 5.01 -5.35 -9.01
CA PRO A 30 4.06 -6.08 -9.85
C PRO A 30 3.83 -7.50 -9.31
N HIS A 31 2.58 -7.95 -9.31
CA HIS A 31 2.19 -9.32 -8.97
C HIS A 31 1.19 -9.83 -10.01
N GLY A 32 1.67 -10.57 -11.01
CA GLY A 32 0.85 -10.93 -12.18
C GLY A 32 0.59 -9.72 -13.11
N THR A 33 -0.46 -9.82 -13.94
CA THR A 33 -0.80 -8.81 -14.95
C THR A 33 -1.54 -7.60 -14.38
N ASP A 34 -2.47 -7.83 -13.46
CA ASP A 34 -3.43 -6.81 -12.98
C ASP A 34 -3.39 -6.59 -11.46
N GLN A 35 -2.31 -6.99 -10.80
CA GLN A 35 -2.17 -6.82 -9.35
C GLN A 35 -0.80 -6.29 -8.95
N ARG A 36 -0.75 -5.73 -7.75
CA ARG A 36 0.46 -5.30 -7.05
C ARG A 36 0.52 -6.00 -5.70
N LEU A 37 1.69 -6.52 -5.35
CA LEU A 37 1.98 -6.93 -3.99
C LEU A 37 2.54 -5.72 -3.24
N VAL A 38 1.92 -5.36 -2.12
CA VAL A 38 2.31 -4.24 -1.28
C VAL A 38 2.68 -4.77 0.09
N GLU A 39 3.94 -4.55 0.47
CA GLU A 39 4.47 -4.87 1.79
C GLU A 39 4.26 -3.67 2.72
N LEU A 40 3.63 -3.90 3.87
CA LEU A 40 3.23 -2.90 4.84
C LEU A 40 3.84 -3.15 6.22
N ALA A 41 4.14 -2.07 6.93
CA ALA A 41 4.52 -2.07 8.34
C ALA A 41 3.54 -1.22 9.15
N HIS A 42 2.88 -1.79 10.17
CA HIS A 42 1.83 -1.12 10.95
C HIS A 42 2.07 -1.17 12.47
N SER A 43 2.92 -2.08 12.96
CA SER A 43 3.50 -2.05 14.30
C SER A 43 5.02 -2.31 14.19
N SER A 44 5.77 -2.11 15.27
CA SER A 44 7.23 -2.32 15.27
C SER A 44 7.63 -3.75 14.86
N ASP A 45 6.75 -4.73 15.05
CA ASP A 45 7.00 -6.16 14.78
C ASP A 45 6.02 -6.79 13.77
N ASP A 46 4.88 -6.15 13.45
CA ASP A 46 3.91 -6.71 12.51
C ASP A 46 4.14 -6.26 11.08
N ARG A 47 4.38 -7.26 10.23
CA ARG A 47 4.50 -7.14 8.79
C ARG A 47 3.29 -7.79 8.15
N SER A 48 2.70 -7.10 7.18
CA SER A 48 1.63 -7.67 6.36
C SER A 48 1.90 -7.42 4.89
N GLU A 49 1.50 -8.37 4.08
CA GLU A 49 1.52 -8.27 2.64
C GLU A 49 0.07 -8.24 2.14
N LEU A 50 -0.22 -7.34 1.22
CA LEU A 50 -1.54 -7.21 0.60
C LEU A 50 -1.42 -7.25 -0.91
N ILE A 51 -2.33 -7.97 -1.54
CA ILE A 51 -2.47 -7.99 -2.99
C ILE A 51 -3.59 -7.01 -3.33
N LEU A 52 -3.23 -5.98 -4.08
CA LEU A 52 -4.16 -4.95 -4.54
C LEU A 52 -4.27 -4.99 -6.06
N LYS A 53 -5.46 -4.71 -6.59
CA LYS A 53 -5.67 -4.65 -8.03
C LYS A 53 -5.00 -3.39 -8.60
N SER A 54 -4.27 -3.54 -9.71
CA SER A 54 -3.72 -2.43 -10.48
C SER A 54 -4.82 -1.43 -10.87
N GLY A 55 -4.51 -0.13 -10.81
CA GLY A 55 -5.46 0.97 -11.03
C GLY A 55 -6.36 1.29 -9.83
N SER A 56 -6.26 0.54 -8.73
CA SER A 56 -6.98 0.89 -7.50
C SER A 56 -6.39 2.13 -6.85
N LYS A 57 -7.24 2.97 -6.28
CA LYS A 57 -6.82 4.15 -5.53
C LYS A 57 -6.72 3.85 -4.05
N VAL A 58 -5.67 4.37 -3.41
CA VAL A 58 -5.38 4.23 -2.00
C VAL A 58 -5.24 5.62 -1.39
N GLU A 59 -5.80 5.81 -0.20
CA GLU A 59 -5.64 7.04 0.56
C GLU A 59 -4.29 7.06 1.27
N VAL A 60 -3.51 8.13 1.04
CA VAL A 60 -2.17 8.38 1.61
C VAL A 60 -2.23 9.62 2.49
N TYR A 61 -1.61 9.62 3.69
CA TYR A 61 -1.67 10.71 4.66
C TYR A 61 -0.35 11.12 5.32
#